data_AF-A0A266QBW0-F1
#
_entry.id   AF-A0A266QBW0-F1
#
_cell.length_a   1.000
_cell.length_b   1.000
_cell.length_c   1.000
_cell.angle_alpha   90.00
_cell.angle_beta   90.00
_cell.angle_gamma   90.00
#
_symmetry.space_group_name_H-M   'P 1'
#
loop_
_entity.id
_entity.type
_entity.pdbx_description
1 polymer ?
#
loop_
_entity_poly.entity_id
_entity_poly.type
_entity_poly.pdbx_seq_one_letter_code
_entity_poly.pdbx_strand_id
1 'polypeptide(L)'
;MTSALEHMGLQIKTLRKQKGWSQSQLAEMAGLDRTTLGMLERNDYTDIGIRKVQRVLELLGKKLTLVNAGLPTLDELVAAQAEESPREG
;
A
#
# COMPACT_ATOMS: atom_id res chain seq x y z
N MET A 1 11.08 -0.89 16.45
CA MET A 1 10.16 -1.76 15.69
C MET A 1 9.19 -0.85 14.97
N THR A 2 9.15 -0.89 13.65
CA THR A 2 8.29 -0.07 12.81
C THR A 2 6.89 -0.71 12.80
N SER A 3 5.84 0.06 13.05
CA SER A 3 4.46 -0.41 13.03
C SER A 3 4.01 -0.81 11.62
N ALA A 4 2.92 -1.59 11.52
CA ALA A 4 2.37 -2.02 10.23
C ALA A 4 1.99 -0.84 9.31
N LEU A 5 1.49 0.27 9.89
CA LEU A 5 1.12 1.47 9.14
C LEU A 5 2.33 2.24 8.63
N GLU A 6 3.40 2.36 9.44
CA GLU A 6 4.66 2.95 8.99
C GLU A 6 5.29 2.13 7.86
N HIS A 7 5.26 0.79 7.97
CA HIS A 7 5.73 -0.08 6.90
C HIS A 7 4.90 0.09 5.61
N MET A 8 3.57 0.17 5.72
CA MET A 8 2.70 0.44 4.58
C MET A 8 3.04 1.78 3.90
N GLY A 9 3.23 2.86 4.65
CA GLY A 9 3.62 4.17 4.11
C GLY A 9 4.93 4.13 3.33
N LEU A 10 5.94 3.44 3.87
CA LEU A 10 7.23 3.22 3.20
C LEU A 10 7.10 2.38 1.91
N GLN A 11 6.26 1.35 1.91
CA GLN A 11 6.02 0.54 0.72
C GLN A 11 5.28 1.33 -0.37
N ILE A 12 4.28 2.14 0.00
CA ILE A 12 3.60 3.06 -0.94
C ILE A 12 4.62 3.98 -1.61
N LYS A 13 5.50 4.62 -0.83
CA LYS A 13 6.56 5.49 -1.33
C LYS A 13 7.51 4.76 -2.29
N THR A 14 7.87 3.53 -1.95
CA THR A 14 8.79 2.69 -2.73
C THR A 14 8.18 2.30 -4.07
N LEU A 15 6.96 1.76 -4.06
CA LEU A 15 6.22 1.37 -5.28
C LEU A 15 5.95 2.57 -6.18
N ARG A 16 5.57 3.72 -5.61
CA ARG A 16 5.39 4.96 -6.37
C ARG A 16 6.67 5.34 -7.12
N LYS A 17 7.82 5.30 -6.44
CA LYS A 17 9.12 5.61 -7.06
C LYS A 17 9.51 4.59 -8.13
N GLN A 18 9.24 3.30 -7.91
CA GLN A 18 9.48 2.25 -8.92
C GLN A 18 8.67 2.48 -10.20
N LYS A 19 7.46 3.03 -10.08
CA LYS A 19 6.64 3.45 -11.23
C LYS A 19 7.04 4.81 -11.82
N GLY A 20 8.05 5.49 -11.27
CA GLY A 20 8.50 6.80 -11.75
C GLY A 20 7.53 7.96 -11.45
N TRP A 21 6.57 7.77 -10.54
CA TRP A 21 5.56 8.79 -10.25
C TRP A 21 6.03 9.76 -9.16
N SER A 22 5.74 11.04 -9.33
CA SER A 22 5.80 12.05 -8.27
C SER A 22 4.64 11.88 -7.27
N GLN A 23 4.75 12.49 -6.10
CA GLN A 23 3.65 12.51 -5.14
C GLN A 23 2.40 13.17 -5.72
N SER A 24 2.54 14.27 -6.48
CA SER A 24 1.39 14.95 -7.07
C SER A 24 0.64 14.06 -8.05
N GLN A 25 1.36 13.31 -8.90
CA GLN A 25 0.73 12.40 -9.87
C GLN A 25 -0.07 11.27 -9.20
N LEU A 26 0.51 10.60 -8.20
CA LEU A 26 -0.22 9.55 -7.48
C LEU A 26 -1.39 10.12 -6.69
N ALA A 27 -1.24 11.31 -6.09
CA ALA A 27 -2.31 11.96 -5.35
C ALA A 27 -3.48 12.31 -6.27
N GLU A 28 -3.21 12.90 -7.44
CA GLU A 28 -4.23 13.24 -8.44
C GLU A 28 -5.00 12.01 -8.91
N MET A 29 -4.31 10.94 -9.31
CA MET A 29 -4.95 9.68 -9.71
C MET A 29 -5.79 9.05 -8.58
N ALA A 30 -5.38 9.26 -7.32
CA ALA A 30 -6.07 8.74 -6.15
C ALA A 30 -7.21 9.64 -5.62
N GLY A 31 -7.42 10.84 -6.18
CA GLY A 31 -8.36 11.82 -5.65
C GLY A 31 -7.95 12.37 -4.28
N LEU A 32 -6.65 12.54 -4.09
CA LEU A 32 -5.99 13.08 -2.90
C LEU A 32 -5.28 14.40 -3.25
N ASP A 33 -5.04 15.23 -2.23
CA ASP A 33 -4.04 16.27 -2.36
C ASP A 33 -2.62 15.71 -2.12
N ARG A 34 -1.62 16.36 -2.73
CA ARG A 34 -0.20 15.98 -2.62
C ARG A 34 0.28 15.90 -1.18
N THR A 35 -0.20 16.78 -0.30
CA THR A 35 0.23 16.83 1.11
C THR A 35 -0.28 15.61 1.87
N THR A 36 -1.54 15.22 1.68
CA THR A 36 -2.13 13.99 2.24
C THR A 36 -1.37 12.75 1.79
N LEU A 37 -1.01 12.64 0.50
CA LEU A 37 -0.17 11.53 0.07
C LEU A 37 1.21 11.56 0.74
N GLY A 38 1.81 12.74 0.86
CA GLY A 38 3.09 12.90 1.56
C GLY A 38 3.04 12.50 3.03
N MET A 39 1.95 12.81 3.73
CA MET A 39 1.70 12.39 5.11
C MET A 39 1.49 10.88 5.20
N LEU A 40 0.72 10.29 4.28
CA LEU A 40 0.52 8.84 4.18
C LEU A 40 1.85 8.09 4.03
N GLU A 41 2.74 8.57 3.15
CA GLU A 41 4.07 7.97 2.93
C GLU A 41 5.02 8.07 4.14
N ARG A 42 4.75 8.98 5.08
CA ARG A 42 5.54 9.18 6.30
C ARG A 42 4.85 8.67 7.55
N ASN A 43 3.62 8.15 7.44
CA ASN A 43 2.76 7.83 8.58
C ASN A 43 2.56 9.02 9.55
N ASP A 44 2.35 10.20 8.98
CA ASP A 44 2.27 11.50 9.66
C ASP A 44 0.92 12.17 9.38
N TYR A 45 -0.16 11.40 9.49
CA TYR A 45 -1.54 11.85 9.26
C TYR A 45 -2.40 11.56 10.48
N THR A 46 -3.34 12.46 10.80
CA THR A 46 -4.32 12.25 11.88
C THR A 46 -5.40 11.25 11.47
N ASP A 47 -5.93 11.41 10.25
CA ASP A 47 -6.95 10.54 9.69
C ASP A 47 -6.85 10.52 8.16
N ILE A 48 -7.25 9.40 7.56
CA ILE A 48 -7.37 9.21 6.12
C ILE A 48 -8.50 8.19 5.86
N GLY A 49 -9.46 8.59 5.02
CA GLY A 49 -10.58 7.72 4.67
C GLY A 49 -10.12 6.43 3.98
N ILE A 50 -10.59 5.27 4.44
CA ILE A 50 -10.16 3.94 3.97
C ILE A 50 -10.26 3.75 2.44
N ARG A 51 -11.27 4.35 1.79
CA ARG A 51 -11.44 4.30 0.33
C ARG A 51 -10.29 4.99 -0.43
N LYS A 52 -9.69 6.03 0.16
CA LYS A 52 -8.53 6.72 -0.43
C LYS A 52 -7.29 5.83 -0.35
N VAL A 53 -7.07 5.18 0.79
CA VAL A 53 -5.97 4.20 0.97
C VAL A 53 -6.11 3.06 -0.02
N GLN A 54 -7.30 2.46 -0.12
CA GLN A 54 -7.58 1.39 -1.09
C GLN A 54 -7.24 1.81 -2.53
N ARG A 55 -7.67 3.01 -2.95
CA ARG A 55 -7.38 3.50 -4.30
C ARG A 55 -5.89 3.72 -4.56
N VAL A 56 -5.16 4.24 -3.58
CA VAL A 56 -3.68 4.35 -3.68
C VAL A 56 -3.06 2.97 -3.87
N LEU A 57 -3.49 1.97 -3.09
CA LEU A 57 -3.00 0.60 -3.21
C LEU A 57 -3.30 0.01 -4.60
N GLU A 58 -4.54 0.17 -5.10
CA GLU A 58 -4.96 -0.33 -6.42
C GLU A 58 -4.08 0.24 -7.56
N LEU A 59 -3.82 1.56 -7.54
CA LEU A 59 -2.93 2.22 -8.52
C LEU A 59 -1.50 1.68 -8.48
N LEU A 60 -1.07 1.20 -7.31
CA LEU A 60 0.24 0.58 -7.10
C LEU A 60 0.24 -0.93 -7.33
N GLY A 61 -0.87 -1.52 -7.79
CA GLY A 61 -0.99 -2.96 -8.03
C GLY A 61 -1.07 -3.78 -6.73
N LYS A 62 -1.59 -3.18 -5.65
CA LYS A 62 -1.79 -3.81 -4.34
C LYS A 62 -3.28 -3.82 -4.00
N LYS A 63 -3.67 -4.71 -3.08
CA LYS A 63 -5.05 -4.81 -2.57
C LYS A 63 -5.04 -4.77 -1.04
N LEU A 64 -6.11 -4.25 -0.45
CA LEU A 64 -6.34 -4.37 0.99
C LEU A 64 -7.01 -5.72 1.25
N THR A 65 -6.50 -6.48 2.23
CA THR A 65 -7.03 -7.80 2.59
C THR A 65 -7.14 -7.94 4.11
N LEU A 66 -8.02 -8.82 4.55
CA LEU A 66 -8.14 -9.22 5.95
C LEU A 66 -7.37 -10.52 6.17
N VAL A 67 -6.53 -10.55 7.20
CA VAL A 67 -5.75 -11.73 7.60
C VAL A 67 -5.95 -11.97 9.08
N ASN A 68 -5.77 -13.23 9.52
CA ASN A 68 -5.82 -13.57 10.93
C ASN A 68 -4.68 -12.88 11.69
N ALA A 69 -5.01 -12.31 12.86
CA ALA A 69 -3.99 -11.78 13.76
C ALA A 69 -3.30 -12.93 14.48
N GLY A 70 -2.07 -13.28 14.08
CA GLY A 70 -1.31 -14.38 14.68
C GLY A 70 -0.29 -15.00 13.73
N LEU A 71 0.27 -16.16 14.12
CA LEU A 71 1.08 -16.98 13.21
C LEU A 71 0.19 -17.47 12.08
N PRO A 72 0.52 -17.15 10.81
CA PRO A 72 -0.22 -17.67 9.69
C PRO A 72 -0.12 -19.20 9.68
N THR A 73 -1.22 -19.83 9.30
CA THR A 73 -1.24 -21.26 9.01
C THR A 73 -0.37 -21.55 7.79
N LEU A 74 0.09 -22.80 7.66
CA LEU A 74 0.88 -23.22 6.50
C LEU A 74 0.13 -22.94 5.18
N ASP A 75 -1.18 -23.16 5.17
CA ASP A 75 -2.03 -22.89 4.00
C ASP A 75 -2.08 -21.41 3.63
N GLU A 76 -2.13 -20.51 4.63
CA GLU A 76 -2.08 -19.06 4.40
C GLU A 76 -0.72 -18.59 3.86
N LEU A 77 0.38 -19.23 4.28
CA LEU A 77 1.72 -18.95 3.75
C LEU A 77 1.85 -19.36 2.28
N VAL A 78 1.37 -20.57 1.94
CA VAL A 78 1.39 -21.09 0.57
C VAL A 78 0.52 -20.22 -0.35
N ALA A 79 -0.66 -19.82 0.12
CA ALA A 79 -1.55 -18.94 -0.64
C ALA A 79 -0.92 -17.56 -0.89
N ALA A 80 -0.26 -16.95 0.10
CA ALA A 80 0.40 -15.66 -0.05
C ALA A 80 1.54 -15.70 -1.09
N GLN A 81 2.34 -16.77 -1.12
CA GLN A 81 3.43 -16.92 -2.09
C GLN A 81 2.93 -17.15 -3.52
N ALA A 82 1.81 -17.84 -3.68
CA ALA A 82 1.19 -18.07 -4.99
C ALA A 82 0.61 -16.78 -5.62
N GLU A 83 0.12 -15.85 -4.80
CA GLU A 83 -0.37 -14.53 -5.27
C GLU A 83 0.77 -13.56 -5.64
N GLU A 84 1.98 -13.75 -5.08
CA GLU A 84 3.14 -12.87 -5.31
C GLU A 84 3.95 -13.22 -6.57
N SER A 85 3.75 -14.39 -7.17
CA SER A 85 4.34 -14.73 -8.46
C SER A 85 3.57 -13.99 -9.57
N PRO A 86 4.20 -13.06 -10.32
CA PRO A 86 3.55 -12.46 -11.48
C PRO A 86 3.16 -13.59 -12.44
N ARG A 87 1.95 -13.50 -13.01
CA ARG A 87 1.68 -14.20 -14.27
C ARG A 87 2.64 -13.59 -15.30
N GLU A 88 3.82 -14.20 -15.46
CA GLU A 88 4.71 -13.91 -16.57
C GLU A 88 3.93 -14.27 -17.85
N GLY A 89 3.66 -13.25 -18.64
CA GLY A 89 3.06 -13.30 -19.96
C GLY A 89 3.60 -12.14 -20.77
#